data_AF-A0A7V9SLX5-F1
#
_entry.id   AF-A0A7V9SLX5-F1
#
_cell.length_a   1.000
_cell.length_b   1.000
_cell.length_c   1.000
_cell.angle_alpha   90.00
_cell.angle_beta   90.00
_cell.angle_gamma   90.00
#
_symmetry.space_group_name_H-M   'P 1'
#
loop_
_entity.id
_entity.type
_entity.pdbx_description
1 polymer ?
#
loop_
_entity_poly.entity_id
_entity_poly.type
_entity_poly.pdbx_seq_one_letter_code
_entity_poly.pdbx_strand_id
1 'polypeptide(L)'
;MTAALGLLSVLSISIPAQTTALEGNWLGTLEFNGVKLRQVLKISKAGDGFTAKIASIDQSADDVGLDSITSQDNSVRFELKKYGMSYEGMLNEKGDEISGTFKQGPASLPLIFKRSTVAVKIGRLQDPQKPYSYKEEEVVYENKKDQVKLAGTLTLPRTSGQHPAVILITGSGSQDRNETILGHRPFLVLADYLTRRGIAVLRVDDRGVGGSSLGSLSATSENFAGDVIAGMEYLKTRKEINPRQIGLIGHSEGGIIAPMVAVRSKDVA
;
A
#
# COMPACT_ATOMS: atom_id res chain seq x y z
N MET A 1 -13.68 -86.98 3.04
CA MET A 1 -13.74 -85.80 2.15
C MET A 1 -13.78 -84.56 3.03
N THR A 2 -12.65 -83.88 3.15
CA THR A 2 -12.42 -82.69 3.98
C THR A 2 -12.82 -81.44 3.21
N ALA A 3 -13.79 -80.67 3.71
CA ALA A 3 -14.18 -79.38 3.14
C ALA A 3 -13.41 -78.25 3.83
N ALA A 4 -12.61 -77.51 3.06
CA ALA A 4 -11.85 -76.35 3.52
C ALA A 4 -12.71 -75.08 3.48
N LEU A 5 -12.85 -74.40 4.62
CA LEU A 5 -13.39 -73.05 4.72
C LEU A 5 -12.33 -72.05 4.22
N GLY A 6 -12.62 -71.34 3.13
CA GLY A 6 -11.82 -70.19 2.68
C GLY A 6 -12.28 -68.91 3.37
N LEU A 7 -11.40 -68.30 4.17
CA LEU A 7 -11.58 -66.94 4.69
C LEU A 7 -11.46 -65.92 3.53
N LEU A 8 -12.48 -65.10 3.31
CA LEU A 8 -12.36 -63.87 2.52
C LEU A 8 -11.65 -62.80 3.37
N SER A 9 -10.43 -62.44 2.98
CA SER A 9 -9.72 -61.26 3.49
C SER A 9 -10.16 -60.02 2.70
N VAL A 10 -10.87 -59.11 3.36
CA VAL A 10 -11.23 -57.81 2.79
C VAL A 10 -10.07 -56.84 3.01
N LEU A 11 -9.25 -56.62 1.99
CA LEU A 11 -8.23 -55.56 2.00
C LEU A 11 -8.92 -54.20 1.95
N SER A 12 -8.90 -53.47 3.06
CA SER A 12 -9.33 -52.07 3.11
C SER A 12 -8.20 -51.21 2.56
N ILE A 13 -8.39 -50.64 1.37
CA ILE A 13 -7.50 -49.62 0.81
C ILE A 13 -7.82 -48.31 1.51
N SER A 14 -6.95 -47.88 2.43
CA SER A 14 -7.00 -46.53 2.99
C SER A 14 -6.60 -45.53 1.89
N ILE A 15 -7.56 -44.77 1.38
CA ILE A 15 -7.29 -43.62 0.53
C ILE A 15 -6.80 -42.50 1.45
N PRO A 16 -5.61 -41.91 1.26
CA PRO A 16 -5.19 -40.74 2.04
C PRO A 16 -6.02 -39.52 1.60
N ALA A 17 -7.17 -39.33 2.22
CA ALA A 17 -8.05 -38.19 1.98
C ALA A 17 -7.72 -37.05 2.96
N GLN A 18 -6.63 -36.32 2.74
CA GLN A 18 -6.38 -35.10 3.55
C GLN A 18 -5.57 -34.00 2.86
N THR A 19 -5.09 -34.20 1.62
CA THR A 19 -4.21 -33.25 0.92
C THR A 19 -4.95 -32.21 0.05
N THR A 20 -6.26 -32.32 -0.15
CA THR A 20 -7.06 -31.33 -0.92
C THR A 20 -7.80 -30.32 -0.05
N ALA A 21 -7.90 -30.56 1.26
CA ALA A 21 -8.73 -29.75 2.15
C ALA A 21 -8.15 -28.35 2.41
N LEU A 22 -6.84 -28.12 2.26
CA LEU A 22 -6.24 -26.82 2.59
C LEU A 22 -6.18 -25.86 1.39
N GLU A 23 -6.19 -26.38 0.16
CA GLU A 23 -6.11 -25.57 -1.05
C GLU A 23 -7.31 -24.60 -1.16
N GLY A 24 -7.04 -23.38 -1.61
CA GLY A 24 -8.05 -22.34 -1.83
C GLY A 24 -7.72 -21.02 -1.15
N ASN A 25 -8.71 -20.12 -1.17
CA ASN A 25 -8.60 -18.81 -0.55
C ASN A 25 -9.26 -18.81 0.84
N TRP A 26 -8.60 -18.12 1.75
CA TRP A 26 -8.95 -18.06 3.16
C TRP A 26 -8.94 -16.59 3.59
N LEU A 27 -10.02 -16.15 4.23
CA LEU A 27 -10.15 -14.78 4.73
C LEU A 27 -10.21 -14.80 6.25
N GLY A 28 -9.29 -14.06 6.87
CA GLY A 28 -9.29 -13.80 8.31
C GLY A 28 -9.28 -12.31 8.60
N THR A 29 -9.60 -11.92 9.83
CA THR A 29 -9.46 -10.53 10.29
C THR A 29 -8.58 -10.54 11.53
N LEU A 30 -7.45 -9.87 11.44
CA LEU A 30 -6.56 -9.59 12.57
C LEU A 30 -7.04 -8.31 13.24
N GLU A 31 -7.17 -8.30 14.56
CA GLU A 31 -7.50 -7.09 15.32
C GLU A 31 -6.32 -6.71 16.21
N PHE A 32 -5.83 -5.48 16.05
CA PHE A 32 -4.71 -4.95 16.82
C PHE A 32 -4.98 -3.49 17.19
N ASN A 33 -5.03 -3.20 18.48
CA ASN A 33 -5.29 -1.84 19.01
C ASN A 33 -6.54 -1.17 18.40
N GLY A 34 -7.62 -1.93 18.19
CA GLY A 34 -8.87 -1.44 17.60
C GLY A 34 -8.85 -1.29 16.07
N VAL A 35 -7.71 -1.52 15.42
CA VAL A 35 -7.60 -1.57 13.96
C VAL A 35 -7.89 -3.00 13.48
N LYS A 36 -8.77 -3.13 12.49
CA LYS A 36 -9.11 -4.41 11.86
C LYS A 36 -8.39 -4.54 10.52
N LEU A 37 -7.60 -5.60 10.38
CA LEU A 37 -6.77 -5.88 9.22
C LEU A 37 -7.15 -7.24 8.63
N ARG A 38 -7.86 -7.22 7.51
CA ARG A 38 -8.28 -8.43 6.81
C ARG A 38 -7.10 -9.06 6.07
N GLN A 39 -6.91 -10.34 6.31
CA GLN A 39 -5.85 -11.16 5.74
C GLN A 39 -6.45 -12.14 4.73
N VAL A 40 -5.96 -12.12 3.49
CA VAL A 40 -6.30 -13.09 2.45
C VAL A 40 -5.12 -14.03 2.28
N LEU A 41 -5.29 -15.27 2.72
CA LEU A 41 -4.33 -16.36 2.54
C LEU A 41 -4.76 -17.19 1.33
N LYS A 42 -3.92 -17.24 0.30
CA LYS A 42 -4.14 -17.97 -0.96
C LYS A 42 -3.20 -19.17 -0.97
N ILE A 43 -3.75 -20.37 -0.85
CA ILE A 43 -2.99 -21.61 -0.77
C ILE A 43 -3.19 -22.38 -2.08
N SER A 44 -2.10 -22.83 -2.67
CA SER A 44 -2.08 -23.63 -3.91
C SER A 44 -1.25 -24.88 -3.72
N LYS A 45 -1.65 -25.98 -4.36
CA LYS A 45 -0.87 -27.22 -4.32
C LYS A 45 0.48 -27.05 -5.06
N ALA A 46 1.54 -27.58 -4.49
CA ALA A 46 2.88 -27.59 -5.07
C ALA A 46 3.56 -28.95 -4.80
N GLY A 47 3.53 -29.85 -5.79
CA GLY A 47 3.96 -31.24 -5.62
C GLY A 47 3.13 -31.96 -4.56
N ASP A 48 3.81 -32.54 -3.56
CA ASP A 48 3.19 -33.22 -2.41
C ASP A 48 2.84 -32.26 -1.26
N GLY A 49 3.16 -30.96 -1.38
CA GLY A 49 2.92 -29.93 -0.38
C GLY A 49 2.13 -28.74 -0.91
N PHE A 50 2.34 -27.59 -0.28
CA PHE A 50 1.65 -26.34 -0.60
C PHE A 50 2.63 -25.19 -0.79
N THR A 51 2.24 -24.23 -1.62
CA THR A 51 2.76 -22.87 -1.58
C THR A 51 1.61 -21.94 -1.19
N ALA A 52 1.94 -20.78 -0.62
CA ALA A 52 0.93 -19.81 -0.27
C ALA A 52 1.42 -18.39 -0.42
N LYS A 53 0.46 -17.50 -0.65
CA LYS A 53 0.65 -16.05 -0.57
C LYS A 53 -0.33 -15.48 0.43
N ILE A 54 0.07 -14.39 1.09
CA ILE A 54 -0.80 -13.64 2.00
C ILE A 54 -0.86 -12.17 1.57
N ALA A 55 -2.04 -11.57 1.70
CA ALA A 55 -2.24 -10.14 1.52
C ALA A 55 -3.05 -9.57 2.68
N SER A 56 -2.55 -8.48 3.30
CA SER A 56 -3.34 -7.64 4.19
C SER A 56 -4.06 -6.61 3.33
N ILE A 57 -5.30 -6.89 2.94
CA ILE A 57 -6.03 -6.11 1.92
C ILE A 57 -6.34 -4.67 2.36
N ASP A 58 -6.30 -4.43 3.67
CA ASP A 58 -6.43 -3.12 4.28
C ASP A 58 -5.12 -2.32 4.30
N GLN A 59 -3.98 -2.92 3.93
CA GLN A 59 -2.65 -2.31 3.96
C GLN A 59 -1.84 -2.46 2.66
N SER A 60 -2.20 -3.35 1.74
CA SER A 60 -1.53 -3.44 0.44
C SER A 60 -2.43 -4.15 -0.56
N ALA A 61 -2.21 -3.88 -1.83
CA ALA A 61 -2.79 -4.66 -2.92
C ALA A 61 -1.98 -5.89 -3.32
N ASP A 62 -0.75 -5.98 -2.81
CA ASP A 62 0.19 -7.00 -3.23
C ASP A 62 0.08 -8.26 -2.39
N ASP A 63 0.12 -9.39 -3.09
CA ASP A 63 0.32 -10.69 -2.48
C ASP A 63 1.80 -10.88 -2.16
N VAL A 64 2.12 -11.25 -0.92
CA VAL A 64 3.48 -11.63 -0.52
C VAL A 64 3.55 -13.15 -0.41
N GLY A 65 4.54 -13.76 -1.06
CA GLY A 65 4.80 -15.20 -0.94
C GLY A 65 5.30 -15.54 0.47
N LEU A 66 4.73 -16.60 1.06
CA LEU A 66 5.20 -17.14 2.33
C LEU A 66 6.51 -17.91 2.13
N ASP A 67 7.38 -17.87 3.14
CA ASP A 67 8.62 -18.65 3.14
C ASP A 67 8.34 -20.15 3.33
N SER A 68 7.29 -20.48 4.09
CA SER A 68 6.85 -21.85 4.31
C SER A 68 5.36 -21.93 4.60
N ILE A 69 4.74 -23.05 4.24
CA ILE A 69 3.42 -23.46 4.71
C ILE A 69 3.38 -24.99 4.83
N THR A 70 2.90 -25.50 5.96
CA THR A 70 2.78 -26.94 6.23
C THR A 70 1.40 -27.27 6.78
N SER A 71 0.97 -28.51 6.53
CA SER A 71 -0.29 -29.06 7.02
C SER A 71 -0.07 -30.50 7.44
N GLN A 72 -0.20 -30.80 8.73
CA GLN A 72 -0.06 -32.15 9.28
C GLN A 72 -1.03 -32.31 10.44
N ASP A 73 -1.79 -33.41 10.48
CA ASP A 73 -2.74 -33.73 11.57
C ASP A 73 -3.69 -32.55 11.90
N ASN A 74 -4.24 -31.92 10.85
CA ASN A 74 -5.05 -30.70 10.88
C ASN A 74 -4.33 -29.44 11.40
N SER A 75 -3.09 -29.52 11.88
CA SER A 75 -2.26 -28.35 12.20
C SER A 75 -1.75 -27.69 10.92
N VAL A 76 -2.07 -26.41 10.75
CA VAL A 76 -1.59 -25.56 9.67
C VAL A 76 -0.62 -24.53 10.24
N ARG A 77 0.60 -24.49 9.71
CA ARG A 77 1.64 -23.54 10.10
C ARG A 77 2.21 -22.83 8.89
N PHE A 78 2.51 -21.54 9.02
CA PHE A 78 3.23 -20.81 7.98
C PHE A 78 4.14 -19.73 8.56
N GLU A 79 5.15 -19.33 7.76
CA GLU A 79 6.09 -18.28 8.12
C GLU A 79 6.28 -17.28 6.98
N LEU A 80 6.48 -16.01 7.35
CA LEU A 80 6.94 -14.94 6.47
C LEU A 80 8.04 -14.16 7.19
N LYS A 81 9.26 -14.65 7.03
CA LYS A 81 10.48 -14.25 7.75
C LYS A 81 10.84 -12.80 7.51
N LYS A 82 10.64 -12.30 6.29
CA LYS A 82 10.91 -10.88 5.93
C LYS A 82 10.21 -9.89 6.88
N TYR A 83 9.03 -10.24 7.37
CA TYR A 83 8.25 -9.39 8.29
C TYR A 83 8.20 -9.93 9.72
N GLY A 84 8.99 -10.97 10.03
CA GLY A 84 9.00 -11.63 11.34
C GLY A 84 7.64 -12.21 11.72
N MET A 85 6.86 -12.68 10.74
CA MET A 85 5.50 -13.19 10.95
C MET A 85 5.47 -14.71 10.97
N SER A 86 4.64 -15.29 11.85
CA SER A 86 4.29 -16.70 11.83
C SER A 86 2.83 -16.92 12.24
N TYR A 87 2.30 -18.07 11.86
CA TYR A 87 0.96 -18.49 12.25
C TYR A 87 0.96 -19.98 12.56
N GLU A 88 0.18 -20.35 13.58
CA GLU A 88 -0.13 -21.73 13.92
C GLU A 88 -1.62 -21.84 14.24
N GLY A 89 -2.31 -22.75 13.56
CA GLY A 89 -3.73 -22.98 13.77
C GLY A 89 -4.19 -24.38 13.40
N MET A 90 -5.44 -24.69 13.72
CA MET A 90 -6.06 -25.99 13.49
C MET A 90 -7.18 -25.85 12.46
N LEU A 91 -7.10 -26.63 11.39
CA LEU A 91 -8.18 -26.82 10.42
C LEU A 91 -9.30 -27.65 11.06
N ASN A 92 -10.53 -27.20 10.97
CA ASN A 92 -11.68 -27.95 11.47
C ASN A 92 -12.02 -29.16 10.59
N GLU A 93 -12.82 -30.10 11.10
CA GLU A 93 -13.22 -31.31 10.36
C GLU A 93 -13.98 -31.01 9.05
N LYS A 94 -14.69 -29.88 8.99
CA LYS A 94 -15.41 -29.43 7.80
C LYS A 94 -14.49 -28.91 6.70
N GLY A 95 -13.24 -28.60 7.03
CA GLY A 95 -12.28 -28.01 6.10
C GLY A 95 -12.65 -26.58 5.65
N ASP A 96 -13.41 -25.82 6.45
CA ASP A 96 -13.87 -24.47 6.10
C ASP A 96 -13.40 -23.37 7.06
N GLU A 97 -12.74 -23.74 8.16
CA GLU A 97 -12.16 -22.81 9.13
C GLU A 97 -10.80 -23.29 9.65
N ILE A 98 -9.84 -22.38 9.75
CA ILE A 98 -8.56 -22.58 10.44
C ILE A 98 -8.52 -21.59 11.60
N SER A 99 -8.56 -22.10 12.82
CA SER A 99 -8.51 -21.29 14.05
C SER A 99 -7.12 -21.33 14.65
N GLY A 100 -6.48 -20.18 14.83
CA GLY A 100 -5.10 -20.14 15.27
C GLY A 100 -4.61 -18.82 15.84
N THR A 101 -3.30 -18.76 16.02
CA THR A 101 -2.57 -17.62 16.57
C THR A 101 -1.58 -17.08 15.55
N PHE A 102 -1.70 -15.80 15.24
CA PHE A 102 -0.74 -15.04 14.46
C PHE A 102 0.28 -14.38 15.40
N LYS A 103 1.56 -14.42 15.04
CA LYS A 103 2.65 -13.78 15.77
C LYS A 103 3.43 -12.85 14.85
N GLN A 104 3.76 -11.66 15.36
CA GLN A 104 4.66 -10.73 14.69
C GLN A 104 5.43 -9.92 15.73
N GLY A 105 6.75 -10.10 15.78
CA GLY A 105 7.57 -9.51 16.84
C GLY A 105 7.06 -9.91 18.24
N PRO A 106 6.81 -8.96 19.17
CA PRO A 106 6.26 -9.28 20.49
C PRO A 106 4.74 -9.54 20.49
N ALA A 107 4.03 -9.23 19.39
CA ALA A 107 2.59 -9.39 19.32
C ALA A 107 2.20 -10.85 19.05
N SER A 108 1.18 -11.31 19.76
CA SER A 108 0.54 -12.63 19.58
C SER A 108 -0.97 -12.44 19.63
N LEU A 109 -1.65 -12.70 18.51
CA LEU A 109 -3.04 -12.32 18.28
C LEU A 109 -3.85 -13.50 17.74
N PRO A 110 -5.11 -13.68 18.16
CA PRO A 110 -5.98 -14.67 17.54
C PRO A 110 -6.26 -14.27 16.09
N LEU A 111 -6.22 -15.25 15.18
CA LEU A 111 -6.60 -15.07 13.80
C LEU A 111 -7.33 -16.34 13.34
N ILE A 112 -8.59 -16.16 12.93
CA ILE A 112 -9.42 -17.23 12.40
C ILE A 112 -9.58 -16.97 10.91
N PHE A 113 -9.16 -17.93 10.10
CA PHE A 113 -9.35 -17.93 8.66
C PHE A 113 -10.60 -18.75 8.31
N LYS A 114 -11.49 -18.19 7.50
CA LYS A 114 -12.63 -18.90 6.92
C LYS A 114 -12.45 -19.04 5.41
N ARG A 115 -12.86 -20.18 4.85
CA ARG A 115 -12.81 -20.41 3.41
C ARG A 115 -13.62 -19.33 2.69
N SER A 116 -13.04 -18.75 1.65
CA SER A 116 -13.64 -17.68 0.85
C SER A 116 -13.62 -18.04 -0.63
N THR A 117 -14.77 -17.88 -1.29
CA THR A 117 -14.89 -17.94 -2.76
C THR A 117 -14.79 -16.55 -3.39
N VAL A 118 -14.73 -15.50 -2.57
CA VAL A 118 -14.69 -14.11 -3.04
C VAL A 118 -13.26 -13.75 -3.40
N ALA A 119 -13.02 -13.46 -4.68
CA ALA A 119 -11.85 -12.69 -5.09
C ALA A 119 -11.98 -11.31 -4.44
N VAL A 120 -11.28 -11.08 -3.33
CA VAL A 120 -11.37 -9.83 -2.60
C VAL A 120 -10.76 -8.73 -3.44
N LYS A 121 -11.61 -8.01 -4.18
CA LYS A 121 -11.22 -6.81 -4.91
C LYS A 121 -10.92 -5.72 -3.90
N ILE A 122 -9.71 -5.23 -3.95
CA ILE A 122 -9.26 -4.11 -3.15
C ILE A 122 -9.81 -2.86 -3.82
N GLY A 123 -11.05 -2.52 -3.48
CA GLY A 123 -11.65 -1.26 -3.89
C GLY A 123 -10.99 -0.14 -3.09
N ARG A 124 -10.01 0.54 -3.67
CA ARG A 124 -9.47 1.80 -3.12
C ARG A 124 -10.48 2.92 -3.42
N LEU A 125 -11.64 2.88 -2.77
CA LEU A 125 -12.75 3.82 -3.00
C LEU A 125 -12.35 5.28 -2.79
N GLN A 126 -11.28 5.53 -2.02
CA GLN A 126 -10.74 6.86 -1.82
C GLN A 126 -10.08 7.45 -3.08
N ASP A 127 -9.64 6.61 -4.01
CA ASP A 127 -8.96 7.11 -5.20
C ASP A 127 -9.96 7.79 -6.13
N PRO A 128 -9.73 9.07 -6.49
CA PRO A 128 -10.63 9.80 -7.36
C PRO A 128 -10.72 9.13 -8.73
N GLN A 129 -11.93 9.08 -9.27
CA GLN A 129 -12.21 8.44 -10.55
C GLN A 129 -12.34 9.46 -11.68
N LYS A 130 -11.83 9.11 -12.86
CA LYS A 130 -11.96 9.91 -14.07
C LYS A 130 -13.38 9.77 -14.66
N PRO A 131 -13.89 10.77 -15.41
CA PRO A 131 -13.25 12.06 -15.68
C PRO A 131 -13.28 13.00 -14.47
N TYR A 132 -12.18 13.70 -14.23
CA TYR A 132 -12.11 14.70 -13.16
C TYR A 132 -12.86 15.98 -13.54
N SER A 133 -13.48 16.63 -12.56
CA SER A 133 -14.12 17.95 -12.75
C SER A 133 -13.11 19.11 -12.83
N TYR A 134 -11.83 18.81 -12.74
CA TYR A 134 -10.71 19.75 -12.85
C TYR A 134 -9.80 19.37 -14.03
N LYS A 135 -8.75 20.17 -14.26
CA LYS A 135 -7.67 19.85 -15.21
C LYS A 135 -6.49 19.25 -14.45
N GLU A 136 -5.79 18.34 -15.11
CA GLU A 136 -4.56 17.72 -14.62
C GLU A 136 -3.49 17.92 -15.69
N GLU A 137 -2.32 18.40 -15.28
CA GLU A 137 -1.18 18.67 -16.16
C GLU A 137 0.08 18.02 -15.58
N GLU A 138 0.77 17.25 -16.42
CA GLU A 138 2.14 16.83 -16.12
C GLU A 138 3.07 18.03 -16.27
N VAL A 139 3.88 18.28 -15.25
CA VAL A 139 4.76 19.44 -15.19
C VAL A 139 6.17 19.01 -14.87
N VAL A 140 7.12 19.78 -15.40
CA VAL A 140 8.53 19.64 -15.04
C VAL A 140 9.13 21.04 -14.91
N TYR A 141 9.88 21.25 -13.84
CA TYR A 141 10.66 22.46 -13.60
C TYR A 141 12.00 22.10 -12.96
N GLU A 142 12.86 23.09 -12.75
CA GLU A 142 14.22 22.88 -12.29
C GLU A 142 14.48 23.65 -10.99
N ASN A 143 15.01 22.95 -9.98
CA ASN A 143 15.75 23.60 -8.91
C ASN A 143 17.17 23.91 -9.41
N LYS A 144 17.35 25.15 -9.90
CA LYS A 144 18.61 25.61 -10.49
C LYS A 144 19.79 25.61 -9.51
N LYS A 145 19.53 25.76 -8.20
CA LYS A 145 20.59 25.80 -7.18
C LYS A 145 21.28 24.45 -7.07
N ASP A 146 20.49 23.38 -7.08
CA ASP A 146 20.98 22.01 -6.94
C ASP A 146 21.08 21.28 -8.29
N GLN A 147 20.72 21.95 -9.40
CA GLN A 147 20.66 21.40 -10.76
C GLN A 147 19.81 20.12 -10.84
N VAL A 148 18.65 20.15 -10.16
CA VAL A 148 17.71 19.02 -10.09
C VAL A 148 16.48 19.35 -10.92
N LYS A 149 16.17 18.48 -11.88
CA LYS A 149 14.89 18.45 -12.59
C LYS A 149 13.85 17.76 -11.72
N LEU A 150 12.72 18.42 -11.48
CA LEU A 150 11.62 17.97 -10.65
C LEU A 150 10.38 17.76 -11.53
N ALA A 151 9.87 16.53 -11.56
CA ALA A 151 8.64 16.19 -12.25
C ALA A 151 7.47 16.13 -11.27
N GLY A 152 6.28 16.48 -11.74
CA GLY A 152 5.10 16.49 -10.91
C GLY A 152 3.82 16.57 -11.70
N THR A 153 2.73 16.74 -10.97
CA THR A 153 1.40 16.99 -11.52
C THR A 153 0.83 18.26 -10.90
N LEU A 154 0.38 19.17 -11.74
CA LEU A 154 -0.42 20.34 -11.35
C LEU A 154 -1.89 20.07 -11.65
N THR A 155 -2.74 20.18 -10.63
CA THR A 155 -4.19 20.11 -10.76
C THR A 155 -4.80 21.51 -10.65
N LEU A 156 -5.70 21.85 -11.57
CA LEU A 156 -6.24 23.21 -11.73
C LEU A 156 -7.77 23.21 -11.76
N PRO A 157 -8.44 24.08 -10.98
CA PRO A 157 -9.86 24.33 -11.12
C PRO A 157 -10.22 24.73 -12.56
N ARG A 158 -11.39 24.31 -13.06
CA ARG A 158 -11.86 24.70 -14.41
C ARG A 158 -12.44 26.12 -14.47
N THR A 159 -12.67 26.74 -13.32
CA THR A 159 -13.16 28.11 -13.21
C THR A 159 -12.14 29.10 -13.76
N SER A 160 -12.63 30.21 -14.31
CA SER A 160 -11.80 31.29 -14.83
C SER A 160 -11.07 32.03 -13.71
N GLY A 161 -10.02 32.78 -14.08
CA GLY A 161 -9.25 33.62 -13.16
C GLY A 161 -8.07 32.90 -12.50
N GLN A 162 -7.44 33.60 -11.56
CA GLN A 162 -6.35 33.08 -10.75
C GLN A 162 -6.89 32.36 -9.51
N HIS A 163 -6.24 31.25 -9.15
CA HIS A 163 -6.60 30.43 -8.00
C HIS A 163 -5.51 30.47 -6.93
N PRO A 164 -5.85 30.37 -5.63
CA PRO A 164 -4.87 30.00 -4.63
C PRO A 164 -4.27 28.63 -4.97
N ALA A 165 -3.04 28.39 -4.55
CA ALA A 165 -2.33 27.14 -4.80
C ALA A 165 -1.76 26.55 -3.51
N VAL A 166 -1.61 25.23 -3.50
CA VAL A 166 -0.90 24.50 -2.44
C VAL A 166 0.11 23.54 -3.06
N ILE A 167 1.30 23.47 -2.46
CA ILE A 167 2.27 22.41 -2.73
C ILE A 167 2.14 21.34 -1.63
N LEU A 168 1.94 20.08 -2.03
CA LEU A 168 1.99 18.95 -1.10
C LEU A 168 3.43 18.43 -0.99
N ILE A 169 3.94 18.35 0.23
CA ILE A 169 5.34 18.01 0.53
C ILE A 169 5.36 16.65 1.23
N THR A 170 5.99 15.68 0.57
CA THR A 170 6.14 14.28 0.96
C THR A 170 6.91 14.12 2.27
N GLY A 171 6.74 12.96 2.91
CA GLY A 171 7.57 12.53 4.02
C GLY A 171 8.96 12.02 3.60
N SER A 172 9.67 11.43 4.57
CA SER A 172 11.03 10.93 4.37
C SER A 172 11.11 9.73 3.43
N GLY A 173 12.25 9.62 2.75
CA GLY A 173 12.57 8.52 1.84
C GLY A 173 12.44 8.96 0.39
N SER A 174 12.17 7.99 -0.49
CA SER A 174 11.95 8.23 -1.92
C SER A 174 10.47 8.00 -2.22
N GLN A 175 9.69 9.08 -2.28
CA GLN A 175 8.24 9.02 -2.50
C GLN A 175 7.85 9.50 -3.91
N ASP A 176 6.81 8.89 -4.47
CA ASP A 176 6.14 9.45 -5.64
C ASP A 176 5.22 10.62 -5.23
N ARG A 177 4.82 11.44 -6.20
CA ARG A 177 3.97 12.63 -5.98
C ARG A 177 2.63 12.37 -5.28
N ASN A 178 2.16 11.13 -5.18
CA ASN A 178 0.93 10.77 -4.48
C ASN A 178 1.17 10.35 -3.02
N GLU A 179 2.43 10.30 -2.57
CA GLU A 179 2.84 9.77 -1.28
C GLU A 179 2.31 8.33 -1.09
N THR A 180 2.63 7.44 -2.03
CA THR A 180 2.07 6.09 -2.01
C THR A 180 2.60 5.29 -0.81
N ILE A 181 1.79 5.17 0.23
CA ILE A 181 2.09 4.42 1.45
C ILE A 181 1.07 3.29 1.57
N LEU A 182 1.54 2.04 1.64
CA LEU A 182 0.65 0.88 1.86
C LEU A 182 -0.46 0.78 0.78
N GLY A 183 -0.13 1.18 -0.46
CA GLY A 183 -1.07 1.22 -1.58
C GLY A 183 -2.18 2.28 -1.44
N HIS A 184 -2.09 3.20 -0.47
CA HIS A 184 -2.90 4.41 -0.38
C HIS A 184 -2.17 5.57 -1.03
N ARG A 185 -2.92 6.47 -1.67
CA ARG A 185 -2.41 7.64 -2.39
C ARG A 185 -2.95 8.94 -1.75
N PRO A 186 -2.61 9.25 -0.49
CA PRO A 186 -3.18 10.35 0.27
C PRO A 186 -3.08 11.69 -0.47
N PHE A 187 -1.97 11.99 -1.13
CA PHE A 187 -1.82 13.25 -1.86
C PHE A 187 -2.69 13.32 -3.12
N LEU A 188 -3.03 12.17 -3.74
CA LEU A 188 -4.03 12.15 -4.81
C LEU A 188 -5.42 12.51 -4.30
N VAL A 189 -5.81 11.97 -3.14
CA VAL A 189 -7.10 12.25 -2.50
C VAL A 189 -7.19 13.72 -2.08
N LEU A 190 -6.13 14.25 -1.44
CA LEU A 190 -6.07 15.65 -1.04
C LEU A 190 -6.11 16.60 -2.24
N ALA A 191 -5.37 16.29 -3.31
CA ALA A 191 -5.37 17.11 -4.51
C ALA A 191 -6.75 17.15 -5.19
N ASP A 192 -7.47 16.02 -5.29
CA ASP A 192 -8.84 15.99 -5.80
C ASP A 192 -9.77 16.87 -4.93
N TYR A 193 -9.72 16.68 -3.61
CA TYR A 193 -10.59 17.40 -2.68
C TYR A 193 -10.40 18.92 -2.73
N LEU A 194 -9.14 19.38 -2.74
CA LEU A 194 -8.78 20.79 -2.77
C LEU A 194 -9.05 21.43 -4.14
N THR A 195 -8.73 20.73 -5.23
CA THR A 195 -8.93 21.27 -6.59
C THR A 195 -10.41 21.45 -6.91
N ARG A 196 -11.28 20.54 -6.44
CA ARG A 196 -12.74 20.71 -6.54
C ARG A 196 -13.28 21.92 -5.77
N ARG A 197 -12.49 22.47 -4.84
CA ARG A 197 -12.83 23.64 -4.01
C ARG A 197 -12.12 24.92 -4.44
N GLY A 198 -11.55 24.94 -5.64
CA GLY A 198 -10.97 26.14 -6.21
C GLY A 198 -9.51 26.39 -5.81
N ILE A 199 -8.80 25.39 -5.26
CA ILE A 199 -7.38 25.50 -4.90
C ILE A 199 -6.58 24.65 -5.88
N ALA A 200 -5.66 25.26 -6.63
CA ALA A 200 -4.72 24.52 -7.46
C ALA A 200 -3.75 23.71 -6.58
N VAL A 201 -3.39 22.50 -6.98
CA VAL A 201 -2.48 21.65 -6.19
C VAL A 201 -1.32 21.14 -7.04
N LEU A 202 -0.10 21.45 -6.60
CA LEU A 202 1.14 20.90 -7.13
C LEU A 202 1.60 19.74 -6.26
N ARG A 203 1.86 18.61 -6.91
CA ARG A 203 2.45 17.41 -6.30
C ARG A 203 3.69 17.02 -7.09
N VAL A 204 4.76 16.64 -6.41
CA VAL A 204 6.09 16.51 -7.02
C VAL A 204 6.68 15.16 -6.64
N ASP A 205 7.31 14.47 -7.58
CA ASP A 205 8.09 13.27 -7.27
C ASP A 205 9.40 13.70 -6.60
N ASP A 206 9.79 12.99 -5.53
CA ASP A 206 11.07 13.22 -4.88
C ASP A 206 12.23 12.98 -5.85
N ARG A 207 13.42 13.50 -5.49
CA ARG A 207 14.64 13.28 -6.28
C ARG A 207 14.87 11.79 -6.52
N GLY A 208 15.12 11.42 -7.78
CA GLY A 208 15.34 10.03 -8.19
C GLY A 208 14.07 9.17 -8.27
N VAL A 209 12.88 9.73 -8.05
CA VAL A 209 11.60 9.04 -8.18
C VAL A 209 10.85 9.54 -9.41
N GLY A 210 10.11 8.64 -10.07
CA GLY A 210 9.24 8.98 -11.18
C GLY A 210 9.99 9.71 -12.30
N GLY A 211 9.58 10.95 -12.59
CA GLY A 211 10.22 11.78 -13.61
C GLY A 211 11.32 12.71 -13.10
N SER A 212 11.55 12.77 -11.79
CA SER A 212 12.55 13.64 -11.18
C SER A 212 13.96 13.07 -11.31
N SER A 213 14.93 13.93 -11.61
CA SER A 213 16.34 13.54 -11.67
C SER A 213 16.87 13.16 -10.28
N LEU A 214 17.92 12.35 -10.24
CA LEU A 214 18.48 11.80 -8.99
C LEU A 214 18.97 12.86 -7.99
N GLY A 215 19.55 13.96 -8.49
CA GLY A 215 20.23 14.94 -7.63
C GLY A 215 21.39 14.36 -6.83
N SER A 216 21.76 15.01 -5.72
CA SER A 216 22.79 14.50 -4.81
C SER A 216 22.27 13.39 -3.90
N LEU A 217 23.01 12.28 -3.79
CA LEU A 217 22.74 11.20 -2.83
C LEU A 217 22.96 11.59 -1.36
N SER A 218 23.60 12.74 -1.11
CA SER A 218 23.78 13.32 0.22
C SER A 218 22.80 14.47 0.50
N ALA A 219 21.71 14.57 -0.27
CA ALA A 219 20.70 15.59 -0.05
C ALA A 219 20.08 15.48 1.35
N THR A 220 19.80 16.65 1.93
CA THR A 220 19.18 16.80 3.25
C THR A 220 17.85 17.54 3.13
N SER A 221 17.11 17.67 4.22
CA SER A 221 15.87 18.46 4.26
C SER A 221 16.07 19.92 3.82
N GLU A 222 17.30 20.44 3.92
CA GLU A 222 17.70 21.75 3.38
C GLU A 222 17.60 21.82 1.85
N ASN A 223 18.04 20.75 1.18
CA ASN A 223 17.95 20.63 -0.27
C ASN A 223 16.50 20.48 -0.72
N PHE A 224 15.71 19.69 0.02
CA PHE A 224 14.29 19.49 -0.26
C PHE A 224 13.47 20.77 -0.02
N ALA A 225 13.81 21.58 0.98
CA ALA A 225 13.25 22.93 1.11
C ALA A 225 13.55 23.80 -0.11
N GLY A 226 14.75 23.66 -0.70
CA GLY A 226 15.10 24.29 -1.98
C GLY A 226 14.21 23.82 -3.14
N ASP A 227 13.87 22.54 -3.20
CA ASP A 227 12.96 21.99 -4.21
C ASP A 227 11.54 22.54 -4.09
N VAL A 228 11.05 22.70 -2.86
CA VAL A 228 9.75 23.32 -2.58
C VAL A 228 9.76 24.79 -3.00
N ILE A 229 10.82 25.53 -2.69
CA ILE A 229 10.99 26.92 -3.16
C ILE A 229 10.99 26.98 -4.70
N ALA A 230 11.69 26.08 -5.38
CA ALA A 230 11.67 25.99 -6.84
C ALA A 230 10.25 25.71 -7.37
N GLY A 231 9.47 24.88 -6.66
CA GLY A 231 8.06 24.65 -6.96
C GLY A 231 7.18 25.89 -6.80
N MET A 232 7.42 26.70 -5.76
CA MET A 232 6.75 27.99 -5.58
C MET A 232 7.08 28.95 -6.72
N GLU A 233 8.35 29.05 -7.10
CA GLU A 233 8.78 29.88 -8.23
C GLU A 233 8.16 29.42 -9.54
N TYR A 234 8.09 28.10 -9.77
CA TYR A 234 7.36 27.53 -10.90
C TYR A 234 5.89 27.96 -10.91
N LEU A 235 5.18 27.84 -9.78
CA LEU A 235 3.77 28.22 -9.68
C LEU A 235 3.54 29.71 -9.94
N LYS A 236 4.46 30.59 -9.53
CA LYS A 236 4.38 32.03 -9.83
C LYS A 236 4.45 32.35 -11.32
N THR A 237 5.03 31.46 -12.14
CA THR A 237 5.04 31.63 -13.61
C THR A 237 3.70 31.30 -14.28
N ARG A 238 2.78 30.65 -13.56
CA ARG A 238 1.51 30.18 -14.09
C ARG A 238 0.46 31.29 -14.01
N LYS A 239 -0.14 31.65 -15.15
CA LYS A 239 -1.20 32.67 -15.22
C LYS A 239 -2.46 32.28 -14.44
N GLU A 240 -2.68 30.98 -14.23
CA GLU A 240 -3.82 30.43 -13.50
C GLU A 240 -3.65 30.54 -11.97
N ILE A 241 -2.46 30.89 -11.48
CA ILE A 241 -2.15 30.88 -10.05
C ILE A 241 -2.04 32.32 -9.55
N ASN A 242 -2.63 32.58 -8.37
CA ASN A 242 -2.42 33.84 -7.67
C ASN A 242 -1.08 33.76 -6.92
N PRO A 243 -0.04 34.53 -7.31
CA PRO A 243 1.29 34.42 -6.72
C PRO A 243 1.36 34.88 -5.26
N ARG A 244 0.30 35.54 -4.75
CA ARG A 244 0.18 35.96 -3.33
C ARG A 244 -0.56 34.94 -2.45
N GLN A 245 -0.98 33.80 -3.00
CA GLN A 245 -1.76 32.79 -2.29
C GLN A 245 -1.21 31.39 -2.58
N ILE A 246 0.07 31.17 -2.25
CA ILE A 246 0.74 29.86 -2.36
C ILE A 246 1.01 29.33 -0.96
N GLY A 247 0.24 28.31 -0.54
CA GLY A 247 0.39 27.62 0.72
C GLY A 247 1.19 26.31 0.59
N LEU A 248 1.54 25.73 1.74
CA LEU A 248 2.28 24.48 1.84
C LEU A 248 1.54 23.52 2.77
N ILE A 249 1.44 22.24 2.39
CA ILE A 249 0.96 21.17 3.28
C ILE A 249 2.02 20.08 3.28
N GLY A 250 2.56 19.77 4.46
CA GLY A 250 3.61 18.78 4.62
C GLY A 250 3.17 17.58 5.45
N HIS A 251 3.56 16.38 5.04
CA HIS A 251 3.38 15.16 5.81
C HIS A 251 4.73 14.65 6.32
N SER A 252 4.79 14.17 7.57
CA SER A 252 6.03 13.67 8.20
C SER A 252 7.19 14.66 8.06
N GLU A 253 8.30 14.32 7.39
CA GLU A 253 9.41 15.24 7.09
C GLU A 253 8.96 16.51 6.35
N GLY A 254 7.96 16.41 5.46
CA GLY A 254 7.33 17.56 4.83
C GLY A 254 6.75 18.55 5.84
N GLY A 255 6.29 18.07 7.01
CA GLY A 255 5.82 18.92 8.12
C GLY A 255 6.92 19.73 8.79
N ILE A 256 8.19 19.33 8.61
CA ILE A 256 9.37 20.10 9.02
C ILE A 256 9.84 21.01 7.88
N ILE A 257 9.80 20.52 6.63
CA ILE A 257 10.22 21.30 5.45
C ILE A 257 9.31 22.51 5.22
N ALA A 258 7.99 22.37 5.39
CA ALA A 258 7.04 23.48 5.20
C ALA A 258 7.40 24.73 6.04
N PRO A 259 7.58 24.65 7.38
CA PRO A 259 8.02 25.80 8.16
C PRO A 259 9.45 26.26 7.84
N MET A 260 10.38 25.35 7.44
CA MET A 260 11.71 25.76 6.97
C MET A 260 11.61 26.69 5.74
N VAL A 261 10.71 26.38 4.81
CA VAL A 261 10.45 27.21 3.62
C VAL A 261 9.77 28.52 4.01
N ALA A 262 8.77 28.49 4.90
CA ALA A 262 8.04 29.69 5.34
C ALA A 262 8.95 30.72 6.03
N VAL A 263 10.00 30.29 6.73
CA VAL A 263 11.00 31.21 7.32
C VAL A 263 11.90 31.84 6.25
N ARG A 264 12.12 31.17 5.12
CA ARG A 264 13.07 31.59 4.06
C ARG A 264 12.42 32.36 2.94
N SER A 265 11.13 32.15 2.70
CA SER A 265 10.35 32.78 1.65
C SER A 265 9.19 33.54 2.26
N LYS A 266 9.16 34.86 2.04
CA LYS A 266 8.03 35.72 2.44
C LYS A 266 6.79 35.53 1.56
N ASP A 267 6.88 34.67 0.55
CA ASP A 267 5.82 34.43 -0.43
C ASP A 267 4.95 33.21 -0.06
N VAL A 268 5.21 32.56 1.07
CA VAL A 268 4.29 31.56 1.64
C VAL A 268 3.10 32.31 2.27
N ALA A 269 1.89 31.94 1.85
CA ALA A 269 0.64 32.58 2.26
C ALA A 269 0.18 32.22 3.68
#